data_AF-A0A8T6SA51-F1
#
_entry.id   AF-A0A8T6SA51-F1
#
_cell.length_a   1.000
_cell.length_b   1.000
_cell.length_c   1.000
_cell.angle_alpha   90.00
_cell.angle_beta   90.00
_cell.angle_gamma   90.00
#
_symmetry.space_group_name_H-M   'P 1'
#
loop_
_entity.id
_entity.type
_entity.pdbx_description
1 polymer ?
#
loop_
_entity_poly.entity_id
_entity_poly.type
_entity_poly.pdbx_seq_one_letter_code
_entity_poly.pdbx_strand_id
1 'polypeptide(L)'
;MKIRKHGLKIHGIRNASIETNNIVGSMRELVKFNPDIIFVATKGCFLKNVLVELKPVYTPEVKVVSFQNGLDNELLIADTLGTETTYRVVVNYAGNLVA
;
A
#
# COMPACT_ATOMS: atom_id res chain seq x y z
N MET A 1 1.11 -18.09 1.08
CA MET A 1 1.20 -16.88 0.23
C MET A 1 2.32 -17.05 -0.80
N LYS A 2 2.04 -16.90 -2.11
CA LYS A 2 2.99 -17.24 -3.20
C LYS A 2 4.28 -16.41 -3.18
N ILE A 3 4.19 -15.11 -2.89
CA ILE A 3 5.34 -14.19 -2.90
C ILE A 3 6.39 -14.60 -1.85
N ARG A 4 5.99 -15.05 -0.65
CA ARG A 4 6.93 -15.53 0.38
C ARG A 4 7.72 -16.78 -0.05
N LYS A 5 7.12 -17.64 -0.87
CA LYS A 5 7.77 -18.89 -1.33
C LYS A 5 8.68 -18.68 -2.54
N HIS A 6 8.36 -17.72 -3.40
CA HIS A 6 8.96 -17.59 -4.73
C HIS A 6 9.62 -16.23 -5.01
N GLY A 7 9.56 -15.30 -4.06
CA GLY A 7 9.97 -13.92 -4.27
C GLY A 7 9.02 -13.15 -5.19
N LEU A 8 9.40 -11.92 -5.52
CA LEU A 8 8.79 -11.14 -6.59
C LEU A 8 9.67 -11.23 -7.83
N LYS A 9 9.08 -11.60 -8.97
CA LYS A 9 9.77 -11.72 -10.26
C LYS A 9 9.15 -10.76 -11.26
N ILE A 10 9.98 -9.99 -11.93
CA ILE A 10 9.63 -9.05 -13.00
C ILE A 10 10.23 -9.61 -14.30
N HIS A 11 9.39 -9.67 -15.33
CA HIS A 11 9.73 -10.17 -16.66
C HIS A 11 9.27 -9.16 -17.73
N GLY A 12 9.78 -9.27 -18.95
CA GLY A 12 9.50 -8.36 -20.07
C GLY A 12 10.73 -7.55 -20.44
N ILE A 13 10.61 -6.21 -20.45
CA ILE A 13 11.71 -5.29 -20.82
C ILE A 13 12.97 -5.53 -19.97
N ARG A 14 12.80 -5.79 -18.67
CA ARG A 14 13.89 -6.10 -17.75
C ARG A 14 13.50 -7.32 -16.93
N ASN A 15 14.43 -8.27 -16.83
CA ASN A 15 14.31 -9.37 -15.89
C ASN A 15 14.92 -8.96 -14.54
N ALA A 16 14.13 -9.07 -13.48
CA ALA A 16 14.58 -8.85 -12.12
C ALA A 16 13.90 -9.84 -11.18
N SER A 17 14.62 -10.31 -10.18
CA SER A 17 14.08 -11.15 -9.11
C SER A 17 14.53 -10.57 -7.78
N ILE A 18 13.60 -10.48 -6.84
CA ILE A 18 13.90 -10.08 -5.47
C ILE A 18 13.29 -11.08 -4.51
N GLU A 19 14.14 -11.58 -3.62
CA GLU A 19 13.73 -12.37 -2.46
C GLU A 19 13.68 -11.43 -1.26
N THR A 20 12.62 -11.52 -0.47
CA THR A 20 12.47 -10.70 0.73
C THR A 20 11.70 -11.46 1.80
N ASN A 21 12.19 -11.35 3.03
CA ASN A 21 11.53 -11.89 4.22
C ASN A 21 10.52 -10.89 4.80
N ASN A 22 10.54 -9.63 4.33
CA ASN A 22 9.69 -8.53 4.80
C ASN A 22 8.32 -8.58 4.11
N ILE A 23 7.64 -9.71 4.21
CA ILE A 23 6.29 -9.86 3.68
C ILE A 23 5.37 -10.30 4.81
N VAL A 24 4.19 -9.70 4.85
CA VAL A 24 3.15 -9.97 5.82
C VAL A 24 1.85 -10.33 5.11
N GLY A 25 1.06 -11.21 5.72
CA GLY A 25 -0.23 -11.65 5.18
C GLY A 25 -1.43 -10.93 5.80
N SER A 26 -1.22 -10.09 6.80
CA SER A 26 -2.29 -9.40 7.53
C SER A 26 -1.81 -8.09 8.17
N MET A 27 -2.74 -7.19 8.48
CA MET A 27 -2.43 -5.92 9.18
C MET A 27 -1.85 -6.14 10.58
N ARG A 28 -2.23 -7.23 11.27
CA ARG A 28 -1.67 -7.57 12.59
C ARG A 28 -0.18 -7.90 12.52
N GLU A 29 0.25 -8.54 11.45
CA GLU A 29 1.66 -8.81 11.21
C GLU A 29 2.41 -7.53 10.82
N LEU A 30 1.75 -6.60 10.12
CA LEU A 30 2.33 -5.31 9.73
C LEU A 30 2.75 -4.46 10.95
N VAL A 31 2.00 -4.50 12.06
CA VAL A 31 2.35 -3.80 13.32
C VAL A 31 3.78 -4.08 13.77
N LYS A 32 4.25 -5.33 13.58
CA LYS A 32 5.58 -5.76 14.03
C LYS A 32 6.72 -5.01 13.34
N PHE A 33 6.43 -4.35 12.22
CA PHE A 33 7.39 -3.54 11.47
C PHE A 33 7.44 -2.09 11.95
N ASN A 34 6.53 -1.66 12.83
CA ASN A 34 6.42 -0.29 13.34
C ASN A 34 6.61 0.78 12.23
N PRO A 35 5.76 0.77 11.17
CA PRO A 35 6.00 1.60 10.00
C PRO A 35 5.74 3.08 10.30
N ASP A 36 6.68 3.95 9.93
CA ASP A 36 6.46 5.40 9.96
C ASP A 36 5.54 5.87 8.82
N ILE A 37 5.57 5.16 7.69
CA ILE A 37 4.81 5.49 6.48
C ILE A 37 4.19 4.22 5.89
N ILE A 38 2.91 4.31 5.52
CA ILE A 38 2.14 3.25 4.86
C ILE A 38 1.66 3.74 3.51
N PHE A 39 2.03 3.02 2.46
CA PHE A 39 1.52 3.26 1.10
C PHE A 39 0.34 2.34 0.83
N VAL A 40 -0.82 2.93 0.53
CA VAL A 40 -1.99 2.16 0.07
C VAL A 40 -1.96 2.10 -1.44
N ALA A 41 -1.59 0.94 -1.98
CA ALA A 41 -1.47 0.71 -3.43
C ALA A 41 -2.50 -0.30 -3.97
N THR A 42 -3.59 -0.53 -3.23
CA THR A 42 -4.71 -1.38 -3.71
C THR A 42 -5.55 -0.63 -4.76
N LYS A 43 -6.52 -1.30 -5.40
CA LYS A 43 -7.52 -0.57 -6.20
C LYS A 43 -8.46 0.21 -5.28
N GLY A 44 -8.84 1.44 -5.65
CA GLY A 44 -9.65 2.34 -4.81
C GLY A 44 -10.95 1.74 -4.25
N CYS A 45 -11.58 0.81 -4.97
CA CYS A 45 -12.78 0.10 -4.49
C CYS A 45 -12.56 -0.74 -3.23
N PHE A 46 -11.32 -1.09 -2.89
CA PHE A 46 -10.97 -1.80 -1.66
C PHE A 46 -10.56 -0.88 -0.51
N LEU A 47 -10.45 0.44 -0.73
CA LEU A 47 -9.91 1.38 0.25
C LEU A 47 -10.68 1.36 1.58
N LYS A 48 -12.02 1.29 1.53
CA LYS A 48 -12.86 1.18 2.75
C LYS A 48 -12.47 -0.03 3.61
N ASN A 49 -12.26 -1.19 2.99
CA ASN A 49 -11.88 -2.42 3.71
C ASN A 49 -10.46 -2.30 4.26
N VAL A 50 -9.54 -1.73 3.48
CA VAL A 50 -8.16 -1.48 3.94
C VAL A 50 -8.15 -0.58 5.18
N LEU A 51 -8.95 0.49 5.20
CA LEU A 51 -9.03 1.41 6.33
C LEU A 51 -9.61 0.76 7.59
N VAL A 52 -10.64 -0.10 7.44
CA VAL A 52 -11.20 -0.88 8.56
C VAL A 52 -10.13 -1.78 9.18
N GLU A 53 -9.34 -2.47 8.36
CA GLU A 53 -8.27 -3.35 8.86
C GLU A 53 -7.07 -2.57 9.41
N LEU A 54 -6.83 -1.36 8.92
CA LEU A 54 -5.71 -0.51 9.34
C LEU A 54 -5.98 0.19 10.69
N LYS A 55 -7.24 0.53 10.98
CA LYS A 55 -7.62 1.28 12.18
C LYS A 55 -7.08 0.71 13.51
N PRO A 56 -7.08 -0.62 13.76
CA PRO A 56 -6.56 -1.18 15.02
C PRO A 56 -5.04 -1.10 15.16
N VAL A 57 -4.31 -0.84 14.08
CA VAL A 57 -2.84 -0.89 14.02
C VAL A 57 -2.23 0.48 13.77
N TYR A 58 -3.07 1.47 13.50
CA TYR A 58 -2.70 2.84 13.21
C TYR A 58 -2.40 3.62 14.49
N THR A 59 -1.37 4.46 14.43
CA THR A 59 -1.11 5.51 15.43
C THR A 59 -1.08 6.87 14.73
N PRO A 60 -1.36 7.99 15.44
CA PRO A 60 -1.29 9.34 14.88
C PRO A 60 0.08 9.74 14.31
N GLU A 61 1.14 8.99 14.63
CA GLU A 61 2.49 9.22 14.14
C GLU A 61 2.68 8.67 12.71
N VAL A 62 1.92 7.64 12.34
CA VAL A 62 2.01 6.99 11.03
C VAL A 62 1.43 7.87 9.95
N LYS A 63 2.16 8.02 8.85
CA LYS A 63 1.69 8.71 7.64
C LYS A 63 1.10 7.71 6.65
N VAL A 64 -0.11 7.99 6.15
CA VAL A 64 -0.81 7.15 5.18
C VAL A 64 -0.85 7.85 3.84
N VAL A 65 -0.22 7.23 2.85
CA VAL A 65 -0.12 7.76 1.49
C VAL A 65 -1.11 7.02 0.59
N SER A 66 -2.07 7.76 0.03
CA SER A 66 -2.89 7.28 -1.08
C SER A 66 -2.02 7.17 -2.33
N PHE A 67 -1.57 5.94 -2.61
CA PHE A 67 -0.77 5.60 -3.80
C PHE A 67 -1.65 4.90 -4.83
N GLN A 68 -2.80 5.52 -5.12
CA GLN A 68 -3.84 4.96 -5.97
C GLN A 68 -4.24 5.98 -7.01
N ASN A 69 -4.54 5.51 -8.22
CA ASN A 69 -5.23 6.35 -9.20
C ASN A 69 -6.68 6.62 -8.75
N GLY A 70 -7.21 7.77 -9.17
CA GLY A 70 -8.56 8.21 -8.86
C GLY A 70 -8.58 9.60 -8.24
N LEU A 71 -9.80 10.06 -7.93
CA LEU A 71 -10.05 11.29 -7.19
C LEU A 71 -10.55 10.91 -5.79
N ASP A 72 -10.24 11.75 -4.82
CA ASP A 72 -10.84 11.75 -3.48
C ASP A 72 -10.55 10.53 -2.59
N ASN A 73 -9.63 9.65 -3.00
CA ASN A 73 -9.17 8.56 -2.13
C ASN A 73 -8.53 9.11 -0.85
N GLU A 74 -7.76 10.18 -0.96
CA GLU A 74 -7.18 10.90 0.16
C GLU A 74 -8.23 11.52 1.07
N LEU A 75 -9.37 12.00 0.53
CA LEU A 75 -10.44 12.54 1.37
C LEU A 75 -11.03 11.45 2.26
N LEU A 76 -11.27 10.26 1.70
CA LEU A 76 -11.75 9.11 2.49
C LEU A 76 -10.76 8.69 3.59
N ILE A 77 -9.45 8.75 3.32
CA ILE A 77 -8.42 8.48 4.32
C ILE A 77 -8.43 9.57 5.41
N ALA A 78 -8.48 10.84 5.01
CA ALA A 78 -8.49 11.97 5.93
C ALA A 78 -9.73 11.98 6.82
N ASP A 79 -10.91 11.67 6.28
CA ASP A 79 -12.16 11.54 7.04
C ASP A 79 -12.10 10.41 8.08
N THR A 80 -11.29 9.38 7.81
CA THR A 80 -11.18 8.20 8.68
C THR A 80 -10.07 8.31 9.73
N LEU A 81 -8.92 8.88 9.35
CA LEU A 81 -7.67 8.86 10.13
C LEU A 81 -7.13 10.26 10.49
N GLY A 82 -7.69 11.31 9.90
CA GLY A 82 -7.27 12.70 10.08
C GLY A 82 -6.43 13.25 8.93
N THR A 83 -6.53 14.55 8.70
CA THR A 83 -5.82 15.27 7.64
C THR A 83 -4.31 15.29 7.84
N GLU A 84 -3.84 15.43 9.08
CA GLU A 84 -2.40 15.54 9.44
C GLU A 84 -1.56 14.29 9.12
N THR A 85 -2.23 13.17 8.87
CA THR A 85 -1.59 11.88 8.57
C THR A 85 -1.80 11.43 7.14
N THR A 86 -2.58 12.18 6.37
CA THR A 86 -3.04 11.76 5.04
C THR A 86 -2.28 12.49 3.95
N TYR A 87 -1.73 11.72 3.01
CA TYR A 87 -0.99 12.23 1.87
C TYR A 87 -1.55 11.66 0.57
N ARG A 88 -1.48 12.44 -0.50
CA ARG A 88 -1.87 12.02 -1.85
C ARG A 88 -0.66 12.01 -2.78
N VAL A 89 -0.61 11.00 -3.64
CA VAL A 89 0.29 10.98 -4.79
C VAL A 89 -0.52 11.00 -6.09
N VAL A 90 0.01 11.67 -7.10
CA VAL A 90 -0.45 11.54 -8.48
C VAL A 90 0.60 10.73 -9.23
N VAL A 91 0.25 9.50 -9.62
CA VAL A 91 1.16 8.62 -10.36
C VAL A 91 0.99 8.89 -11.85
N ASN A 92 1.92 9.62 -12.44
CA ASN A 92 1.98 9.81 -13.89
C ASN A 92 2.87 8.73 -14.54
N TYR A 93 2.45 7.48 -14.40
CA TYR A 93 3.14 6.33 -15.00
C TYR A 93 2.12 5.30 -15.48
N ALA A 94 2.18 4.97 -16.77
CA ALA A 94 1.40 3.88 -17.34
C ALA A 94 2.30 2.65 -17.46
N GLY A 95 2.09 1.65 -16.61
CA GLY A 95 2.72 0.35 -16.77
C GLY A 95 2.10 -0.38 -17.97
N ASN A 96 2.84 -0.49 -19.06
CA ASN A 96 2.45 -1.33 -20.19
C ASN A 96 3.00 -2.75 -20.03
N LEU A 97 2.15 -3.76 -20.27
CA LEU A 97 2.62 -5.09 -20.62
C LEU A 97 3.26 -4.99 -22.01
N VAL A 98 4.57 -5.17 -22.08
CA VAL A 98 5.23 -5.37 -23.38
C VAL A 98 5.05 -6.85 -23.70
N ALA A 99 4.31 -7.12 -24.78
CA ALA A 99 4.11 -8.45 -25.34
C ALA A 99 5.41 -8.98 -25.97
#